data_AF-A0A4Q3KRF4-F1
#
_entry.id   AF-A0A4Q3KRF4-F1
#
_cell.length_a   1.000
_cell.length_b   1.000
_cell.length_c   1.000
_cell.angle_alpha   90.00
_cell.angle_beta   90.00
_cell.angle_gamma   90.00
#
_symmetry.space_group_name_H-M   'P 1'
#
loop_
_entity.id
_entity.type
_entity.pdbx_description
1 polymer ?
#
loop_
_entity_poly.entity_id
_entity_poly.type
_entity_poly.pdbx_seq_one_letter_code
_entity_poly.pdbx_strand_id
1 'polypeptide(L)' 'GNGWNDLVQPFWILPALALSKLKLKDIMGYTVVSMLLVGAIYAVTMLVWPHL' A
#
# COMPACT_ATOMS: atom_id res chain seq x y z
N GLY A 1 -5.19 -11.69 -6.53
CA GLY A 1 -4.77 -10.28 -6.43
C GLY A 1 -3.55 -10.25 -5.55
N ASN A 2 -2.46 -9.62 -6.00
CA ASN A 2 -1.24 -9.49 -5.21
C ASN A 2 -1.40 -8.28 -4.30
N GLY A 3 -1.02 -8.39 -3.02
CA GLY A 3 -1.15 -7.30 -2.04
C GLY A 3 -0.44 -5.99 -2.46
N TRP A 4 0.50 -6.05 -3.40
CA TRP A 4 1.10 -4.87 -4.02
C TRP A 4 0.12 -4.04 -4.87
N ASN A 5 -0.70 -4.70 -5.70
CA ASN A 5 -1.68 -4.00 -6.55
C ASN A 5 -2.79 -3.35 -5.69
N ASP A 6 -3.11 -3.96 -4.55
CA ASP A 6 -4.11 -3.44 -3.62
C ASP A 6 -3.62 -2.17 -2.89
N LEU A 7 -2.32 -1.91 -2.87
CA LEU A 7 -1.71 -0.67 -2.34
C LEU A 7 -1.61 0.43 -3.40
N VAL A 8 -1.35 0.06 -4.67
CA VAL A 8 -1.35 0.99 -5.82
C VAL A 8 -2.76 1.59 -6.02
N GLN A 9 -3.79 0.74 -5.96
CA GLN A 9 -5.19 1.13 -6.08
C GLN A 9 -6.05 0.40 -5.05
N PRO A 10 -6.37 1.05 -3.91
CA PRO A 10 -7.10 0.43 -2.82
C PRO A 10 -8.62 0.44 -3.07
N PHE A 11 -9.10 -0.28 -4.09
CA PHE A 11 -10.54 -0.30 -4.41
C PHE A 11 -11.40 -0.92 -3.31
N TRP A 12 -10.80 -1.77 -2.47
CA TRP A 12 -11.43 -2.35 -1.29
C TRP A 12 -11.90 -1.29 -0.28
N ILE A 13 -11.36 -0.07 -0.31
CA ILE A 13 -11.70 1.00 0.65
C ILE A 13 -12.82 1.93 0.19
N LEU A 14 -13.24 1.85 -1.07
CA LEU A 14 -14.36 2.61 -1.63
C LEU A 14 -15.66 2.56 -0.78
N PRO A 15 -16.12 1.39 -0.28
CA PRO A 15 -17.31 1.37 0.56
C PRO A 15 -17.15 2.13 1.88
N ALA A 16 -15.98 2.03 2.53
CA ALA A 16 -15.70 2.78 3.76
C ALA A 16 -15.59 4.30 3.52
N LEU A 17 -15.07 4.70 2.36
CA LEU A 17 -15.00 6.10 1.93
C LEU A 17 -16.41 6.69 1.71
N ALA A 18 -17.31 5.93 1.10
CA ALA A 18 -18.70 6.35 0.89
C ALA A 18 -19.43 6.62 2.22
N LEU A 19 -19.16 5.82 3.25
CA LEU A 19 -19.73 5.99 4.59
C LEU A 19 -19.11 7.18 5.36
N SER A 20 -17.82 7.40 5.21
CA SER A 20 -17.08 8.47 5.90
C SER A 20 -17.13 9.83 5.19
N LYS A 21 -17.73 9.90 3.99
CA LYS A 21 -17.76 11.10 3.12
C LYS A 21 -16.38 11.66 2.78
N LEU A 22 -15.36 10.80 2.82
CA LEU A 22 -13.99 11.13 2.45
C LEU A 22 -13.76 10.89 0.95
N LYS A 23 -12.78 11.59 0.37
CA LYS A 23 -12.43 11.39 -1.04
C LYS A 23 -11.34 10.33 -1.15
N LEU A 24 -11.36 9.55 -2.23
CA LEU A 24 -10.33 8.54 -2.51
C LEU A 24 -8.91 9.14 -2.51
N LYS A 25 -8.75 10.38 -3.02
CA LYS A 25 -7.46 11.07 -3.03
C LYS A 25 -6.85 11.25 -1.63
N ASP A 26 -7.69 11.37 -0.60
CA ASP A 26 -7.24 11.64 0.77
C ASP A 26 -6.59 10.38 1.38
N ILE A 27 -7.01 9.20 0.94
CA ILE A 27 -6.47 7.91 1.36
C ILE A 27 -5.34 7.43 0.45
N MET A 28 -5.41 7.72 -0.85
CA MET A 28 -4.39 7.28 -1.81
C MET A 28 -2.98 7.76 -1.45
N GLY A 29 -2.84 8.96 -0.86
CA GLY A 29 -1.55 9.43 -0.35
C GLY A 29 -0.96 8.48 0.70
N TYR A 30 -1.77 8.03 1.66
CA TYR A 30 -1.34 7.08 2.68
C TYR A 30 -1.02 5.70 2.11
N THR A 31 -1.83 5.18 1.19
CA THR A 31 -1.56 3.86 0.59
C THR A 31 -0.31 3.85 -0.28
N VAL A 32 -0.01 4.95 -0.98
CA VAL A 32 1.24 5.11 -1.74
C VAL A 32 2.46 5.14 -0.83
N VAL A 33 2.42 5.86 0.31
CA VAL A 33 3.53 5.85 1.28
C VAL A 33 3.73 4.44 1.85
N SER A 34 2.65 3.76 2.22
CA SER A 34 2.72 2.37 2.69
C SER A 34 3.29 1.43 1.63
N MET A 35 2.95 1.63 0.35
CA MET A 35 3.51 0.85 -0.76
C MET A 35 5.02 1.02 -0.88
N LEU A 36 5.52 2.26 -0.79
CA LEU A 36 6.95 2.54 -0.80
C LEU A 36 7.67 1.91 0.39
N LEU A 37 7.07 1.98 1.59
CA LEU A 37 7.62 1.37 2.79
C LEU A 37 7.71 -0.15 2.68
N VAL A 38 6.62 -0.81 2.27
CA VAL A 38 6.60 -2.26 2.06
C VAL A 38 7.61 -2.66 0.98
N GLY A 39 7.72 -1.86 -0.09
CA GLY A 39 8.74 -2.02 -1.13
C GLY A 39 10.16 -1.97 -0.59
N ALA A 40 10.46 -0.97 0.23
CA ALA A 40 11.76 -0.81 0.85
C ALA A 40 12.09 -1.99 1.78
N ILE A 41 11.13 -2.43 2.60
CA ILE A 41 11.32 -3.58 3.49
C ILE A 41 11.62 -4.84 2.68
N TYR A 42 10.85 -5.11 1.63
CA TYR A 42 11.09 -6.24 0.74
C TYR A 42 12.46 -6.17 0.07
N ALA A 43 12.84 -5.00 -0.47
CA ALA A 43 14.14 -4.80 -1.11
C ALA A 43 15.30 -5.03 -0.12
N VAL A 44 15.22 -4.45 1.08
CA VAL A 44 16.23 -4.65 2.14
C VAL A 44 16.29 -6.12 2.54
N THR A 45 15.15 -6.77 2.72
CA THR A 45 15.08 -8.18 3.10
C THR A 45 15.74 -9.05 2.04
N MET A 46 15.44 -8.84 0.76
CA MET A 46 16.06 -9.59 -0.33
C MET A 46 17.57 -9.36 -0.43
N LEU A 47 18.06 -8.16 -0.10
CA LEU A 47 19.50 -7.86 -0.07
C LEU A 47 20.22 -8.48 1.13
N VAL A 48 19.56 -8.52 2.29
CA VAL A 48 20.16 -9.01 3.54
C VAL A 48 20.07 -10.53 3.69
N TRP A 49 18.98 -11.14 3.21
CA TRP A 49 18.74 -12.59 3.24
C TRP A 49 19.90 -13.48 2.76
N PRO A 50 20.59 -13.19 1.63
CA PRO A 50 21.71 -14.03 1.17
C PRO A 50 22.98 -13.91 2.02
N HIS A 51 23.04 -12.98 2.97
CA HIS A 51 24.18 -12.76 3.86
C HIS A 51 23.94 -13.29 5.29
N LEU A 52 22.79 -13.95 5.52
CA LEU A 52 22.41 -14.67 6.74
C LEU A 52 22.52 -16.18 6.52
#